data_AF-A0AAP0N521-F1
#
_entry.id   AF-A0AAP0N521-F1
#
_cell.length_a   1.000
_cell.length_b   1.000
_cell.length_c   1.000
_cell.angle_alpha   90.00
_cell.angle_beta   90.00
_cell.angle_gamma   90.00
#
_symmetry.space_group_name_H-M   'P 1'
#
loop_
_entity.id
_entity.type
_entity.pdbx_description
1 polymer ?
#
loop_
_entity_poly.entity_id
_entity_poly.type
_entity_poly.pdbx_seq_one_letter_code
_entity_poly.pdbx_strand_id
1 'polypeptide(L)'
;MHKHTKHKHAHPLSYISQPPSPAPSPADPADDWNSYNSTGVFNVRTFGAIGDGITDDTEAFKATWDTACQVEESAVLLVPYGYSFMIQSTIFTGPCQSELVFQVMWLV
;
A
#
# COMPACT_ATOMS: atom_id res chain seq x y z
N MET A 1 29.33 -53.65 -26.84
CA MET A 1 28.01 -53.02 -26.68
C MET A 1 28.14 -51.95 -25.60
N HIS A 2 28.17 -50.67 -25.97
CA HIS A 2 28.36 -49.56 -25.03
C HIS A 2 27.01 -48.87 -24.77
N LYS A 3 26.54 -48.88 -23.52
CA LYS A 3 25.32 -48.19 -23.08
C LYS A 3 25.65 -46.72 -22.83
N HIS A 4 25.01 -45.81 -23.56
CA HIS A 4 25.02 -44.39 -23.26
C HIS A 4 23.73 -44.01 -22.52
N THR A 5 23.88 -43.60 -21.26
CA THR A 5 22.77 -43.08 -20.43
C THR A 5 22.66 -41.57 -20.66
N LYS A 6 21.53 -41.12 -21.22
CA LYS A 6 21.26 -39.70 -21.50
C LYS A 6 20.80 -39.04 -20.20
N HIS A 7 21.69 -38.32 -19.50
CA HIS A 7 21.31 -37.51 -18.35
C HIS A 7 20.57 -36.26 -18.83
N LYS A 8 19.29 -36.13 -18.44
CA LYS A 8 18.52 -34.89 -18.61
C LYS A 8 18.88 -33.96 -17.45
N HIS A 9 19.68 -32.94 -17.71
CA HIS A 9 19.82 -31.82 -16.79
C HIS A 9 18.62 -30.90 -16.99
N ALA A 10 17.63 -30.98 -16.09
CA ALA A 10 16.61 -29.95 -15.97
C ALA A 10 17.25 -28.75 -15.28
N HIS A 11 17.46 -27.67 -16.03
CA HIS A 11 17.90 -26.41 -15.46
C HIS A 11 16.75 -25.84 -14.61
N PRO A 12 17.01 -25.39 -13.36
CA PRO A 12 16.00 -24.64 -12.60
C PRO A 12 15.66 -23.39 -13.41
N LEU A 13 14.38 -23.17 -13.69
CA LEU A 13 13.92 -21.95 -14.34
C LEU A 13 14.24 -20.78 -13.41
N SER A 14 15.14 -19.91 -13.85
CA SER A 14 15.46 -18.66 -13.17
C SER A 14 14.20 -17.80 -13.09
N TYR A 15 13.79 -17.43 -11.87
CA TYR A 15 12.63 -16.59 -11.54
C TYR A 15 12.69 -15.18 -12.16
N ILE A 16 13.82 -14.82 -12.78
CA ILE A 16 14.14 -13.49 -13.34
C ILE A 16 13.32 -13.19 -14.61
N SER A 17 12.70 -14.19 -15.24
CA SER A 17 11.87 -14.01 -16.44
C SER A 17 10.36 -14.01 -16.14
N GLN A 18 9.95 -14.09 -14.87
CA GLN A 18 8.53 -14.06 -14.53
C GLN A 18 8.05 -12.60 -14.46
N PRO A 19 6.91 -12.26 -15.09
CA PRO A 19 6.29 -10.96 -14.90
C PRO A 19 5.97 -10.75 -13.41
N PRO A 20 6.02 -9.49 -12.90
CA PRO A 20 5.64 -9.19 -11.53
C PRO A 20 4.23 -9.71 -11.25
N SER A 21 4.00 -10.22 -10.04
CA SER A 21 2.69 -10.68 -9.63
C SER A 21 1.67 -9.55 -9.86
N PRO A 22 0.47 -9.83 -10.40
CA PRO A 22 -0.56 -8.82 -10.55
C PRO A 22 -0.79 -8.12 -9.21
N ALA A 23 -1.05 -6.81 -9.24
CA ALA A 23 -1.50 -6.09 -8.06
C ALA A 23 -2.69 -6.86 -7.43
N PRO A 24 -2.74 -7.00 -6.09
CA PRO A 24 -3.89 -7.61 -5.45
C PRO A 24 -5.15 -6.91 -5.94
N SER A 25 -6.18 -7.70 -6.25
CA SER A 25 -7.48 -7.14 -6.63
C SER A 25 -7.93 -6.16 -5.54
N PRO A 26 -8.56 -5.02 -5.90
CA PRO A 26 -9.10 -4.10 -4.90
C PRO A 26 -9.92 -4.92 -3.92
N ALA A 27 -9.59 -4.84 -2.63
CA ALA A 27 -10.44 -5.41 -1.61
C ALA A 27 -11.84 -4.82 -1.84
N ASP A 28 -12.84 -5.69 -1.95
CA ASP A 28 -14.23 -5.27 -2.09
C ASP A 28 -14.54 -4.15 -1.08
N PRO A 29 -15.28 -3.10 -1.45
CA PRO A 29 -15.62 -2.06 -0.50
C PRO A 29 -16.42 -2.73 0.61
N ALA A 30 -15.81 -2.86 1.79
CA ALA A 30 -16.56 -3.16 2.98
C ALA A 30 -17.55 -2.00 3.15
N ASP A 31 -18.80 -2.27 2.79
CA ASP A 31 -19.97 -1.43 3.09
C ASP A 31 -20.15 -1.35 4.62
N ASP A 32 -19.24 -0.66 5.29
CA ASP A 32 -19.38 -0.16 6.66
C ASP A 32 -18.52 1.11 6.81
N TRP A 33 -18.91 2.16 6.09
CA TRP A 33 -18.22 3.45 6.11
C TRP A 33 -18.39 4.21 7.44
N ASN A 34 -19.20 3.73 8.39
CA ASN A 34 -19.60 4.54 9.53
C ASN A 34 -18.74 4.35 10.79
N SER A 35 -17.58 3.71 10.68
CA SER A 35 -16.58 3.63 11.77
C SER A 35 -15.45 4.68 11.68
N TYR A 36 -15.48 5.60 10.71
CA TYR A 36 -14.55 6.73 10.66
C TYR A 36 -14.99 7.94 11.52
N ASN A 37 -16.14 7.83 12.20
CA ASN A 37 -16.70 8.90 13.01
C ASN A 37 -16.16 8.89 14.45
N SER A 38 -15.16 9.74 14.72
CA SER A 38 -15.07 10.58 15.94
C SER A 38 -13.79 11.43 16.03
N THR A 39 -12.71 11.12 15.30
CA THR A 39 -11.40 11.73 15.59
C THR A 39 -10.69 12.40 14.40
N GLY A 40 -11.25 12.36 13.18
CA GLY A 40 -10.61 12.95 12.00
C GLY A 40 -9.28 12.28 11.60
N VAL A 41 -8.99 11.07 12.11
CA VAL A 41 -7.74 10.35 11.84
C VAL A 41 -7.95 9.26 10.79
N PHE A 42 -7.18 9.34 9.72
CA PHE A 42 -7.16 8.43 8.58
C PHE A 42 -5.84 7.67 8.55
N ASN A 43 -5.84 6.47 9.13
CA ASN A 43 -4.63 5.63 9.18
C ASN A 43 -4.43 4.90 7.85
N VAL A 44 -3.27 5.07 7.21
CA VAL A 44 -2.94 4.46 5.90
C VAL A 44 -3.07 2.93 5.90
N ARG A 45 -2.94 2.28 7.06
CA ARG A 45 -3.15 0.84 7.23
C ARG A 45 -4.59 0.42 6.98
N THR A 46 -5.55 1.25 7.36
CA THR A 46 -6.98 0.99 7.13
C THR A 46 -7.33 1.09 5.64
N PHE A 47 -6.52 1.81 4.86
CA PHE A 47 -6.64 1.95 3.41
C PHE A 47 -5.79 0.93 2.62
N GLY A 48 -5.25 -0.09 3.30
CA GLY A 48 -4.58 -1.21 2.64
C GLY A 48 -3.05 -1.12 2.56
N ALA A 49 -2.42 -0.13 3.19
CA ALA A 49 -0.95 -0.09 3.24
C ALA A 49 -0.39 -1.26 4.06
N ILE A 50 0.56 -2.00 3.48
CA ILE A 50 1.18 -3.19 4.08
C ILE A 50 2.32 -2.83 5.02
N GLY A 51 3.14 -1.84 4.69
CA GLY A 51 4.18 -1.35 5.59
C GLY A 51 5.32 -2.35 5.88
N ASP A 52 5.64 -3.23 4.91
CA ASP A 52 6.72 -4.23 4.97
C ASP A 52 8.06 -3.76 4.37
N GLY A 53 8.09 -2.55 3.80
CA GLY A 53 9.25 -1.92 3.16
C GLY A 53 9.54 -2.42 1.73
N ILE A 54 8.69 -3.31 1.19
CA ILE A 54 8.90 -3.98 -0.10
C ILE A 54 7.68 -3.80 -1.01
N THR A 55 6.48 -3.91 -0.46
CA THR A 55 5.24 -3.73 -1.19
C THR A 55 5.02 -2.26 -1.49
N ASP A 56 4.59 -1.96 -2.72
CA ASP A 56 4.22 -0.61 -3.13
C ASP A 56 2.90 -0.20 -2.48
N ASP A 57 2.99 0.71 -1.52
CA ASP A 57 1.86 1.22 -0.73
C ASP A 57 1.27 2.52 -1.32
N THR A 58 1.70 2.95 -2.52
CA THR A 58 1.31 4.26 -3.10
C THR A 58 -0.20 4.46 -3.20
N GLU A 59 -0.94 3.45 -3.65
CA GLU A 59 -2.39 3.57 -3.84
C GLU A 59 -3.13 3.66 -2.51
N ALA A 60 -2.65 2.99 -1.46
CA ALA A 60 -3.23 3.14 -0.12
C ALA A 60 -3.03 4.57 0.42
N PHE A 61 -1.86 5.16 0.19
CA PHE A 61 -1.59 6.55 0.57
C PHE A 61 -2.45 7.55 -0.21
N LYS A 62 -2.65 7.35 -1.52
CA LYS A 62 -3.56 8.18 -2.33
C LYS A 62 -5.01 8.06 -1.86
N ALA A 63 -5.49 6.84 -1.63
CA ALA A 63 -6.85 6.62 -1.15
C ALA A 63 -7.09 7.27 0.22
N THR A 64 -6.09 7.19 1.12
CA THR A 64 -6.15 7.86 2.42
C THR A 64 -6.20 9.38 2.25
N TRP A 65 -5.37 9.95 1.37
CA TRP A 65 -5.37 11.39 1.05
C TRP A 65 -6.72 11.84 0.47
N ASP A 66 -7.21 11.18 -0.57
CA ASP A 66 -8.44 11.55 -1.27
C ASP A 66 -9.64 11.54 -0.32
N THR A 67 -9.65 10.59 0.60
CA THR A 67 -10.65 10.50 1.65
C THR A 67 -10.52 11.65 2.65
N ALA A 68 -9.34 11.80 3.26
CA ALA A 68 -9.11 12.79 4.31
C ALA A 68 -9.26 14.23 3.79
N CYS A 69 -8.99 14.45 2.49
CA CYS A 69 -9.12 15.73 1.82
C CYS A 69 -10.59 16.15 1.60
N GLN A 70 -11.54 15.21 1.66
CA GLN A 70 -12.97 15.46 1.44
C GLN A 70 -13.76 15.78 2.73
N VAL A 71 -13.16 15.66 3.91
CA VAL A 71 -13.88 15.97 5.15
C VAL A 71 -13.95 17.46 5.44
N GLU A 72 -15.10 17.91 5.96
CA GLU A 72 -15.37 19.32 6.24
C GLU A 72 -14.65 19.82 7.52
N GLU A 73 -14.24 18.90 8.40
CA GLU A 73 -13.47 19.19 9.62
C GLU A 73 -11.99 18.86 9.42
N SER A 74 -11.10 19.41 10.27
CA SER A 74 -9.67 19.12 10.19
C SER A 74 -9.37 17.62 10.28
N ALA A 75 -8.48 17.15 9.41
CA ALA A 75 -8.13 15.74 9.29
C ALA A 75 -6.64 15.48 9.49
N VAL A 76 -6.32 14.25 9.91
CA VAL A 76 -4.96 13.73 10.05
C VAL A 76 -4.83 12.49 9.18
N LEU A 77 -3.99 12.55 8.14
CA LEU A 77 -3.48 11.35 7.47
C LEU A 77 -2.34 10.79 8.33
N LEU A 78 -2.57 9.63 8.93
CA LEU A 78 -1.67 9.02 9.90
C LEU A 78 -0.84 7.89 9.26
N VAL A 79 0.48 8.05 9.31
CA VAL A 79 1.46 6.99 9.02
C VAL A 79 1.99 6.44 10.35
N PRO A 80 1.58 5.23 10.77
CA PRO A 80 1.93 4.69 12.07
C PRO A 80 3.40 4.24 12.17
N TYR A 81 3.94 4.29 13.38
CA TYR A 81 5.26 3.75 13.71
C TYR A 81 5.27 2.20 13.63
N GLY A 82 6.46 1.61 13.54
CA GLY A 82 6.63 0.15 13.51
C GLY A 82 6.49 -0.47 12.11
N TYR A 83 6.36 0.37 11.08
CA TYR A 83 6.20 -0.04 9.68
C TYR A 83 7.19 0.70 8.78
N SER A 84 7.48 0.11 7.63
CA SER A 84 8.26 0.74 6.57
C SER A 84 7.42 0.75 5.30
N PHE A 85 7.14 1.93 4.75
CA PHE A 85 6.26 2.05 3.58
C PHE A 85 7.10 2.39 2.35
N MET A 86 6.95 1.62 1.28
CA MET A 86 7.51 1.98 -0.02
C MET A 86 6.46 2.74 -0.82
N ILE A 87 6.79 3.95 -1.26
CA ILE A 87 5.89 4.82 -2.02
C ILE A 87 6.65 5.28 -3.28
N GLN A 88 6.03 5.12 -4.45
CA GLN A 88 6.52 5.67 -5.70
C GLN A 88 6.33 7.20 -5.74
N SER A 89 6.99 7.87 -6.67
CA SER A 89 6.76 9.30 -6.88
C SER A 89 5.28 9.54 -7.19
N THR A 90 4.63 10.32 -6.31
CA THR A 90 3.20 10.63 -6.41
C THR A 90 2.95 12.10 -6.07
N ILE A 91 1.83 12.61 -6.57
CA ILE A 91 1.34 13.95 -6.29
C ILE A 91 0.01 13.81 -5.57
N PHE A 92 -0.08 14.41 -4.39
CA PHE A 92 -1.33 14.54 -3.66
C PHE A 92 -2.01 15.85 -4.07
N THR A 93 -3.15 15.73 -4.76
CA THR A 93 -3.84 16.89 -5.35
C THR A 93 -4.97 17.39 -4.44
N GLY A 94 -5.17 18.71 -4.45
CA GLY A 94 -6.32 19.38 -3.84
C GLY A 94 -7.24 20.03 -4.89
N PRO A 95 -8.20 20.88 -4.47
CA PRO A 95 -8.34 21.46 -3.12
C PRO A 95 -8.93 20.48 -2.09
N CYS A 96 -8.50 20.59 -0.84
CA CYS A 96 -9.16 19.92 0.30
C CYS A 96 -10.22 20.82 0.93
N GLN A 97 -11.23 20.22 1.53
CA GLN A 97 -12.36 20.94 2.16
C GLN A 97 -11.94 21.63 3.46
N SER A 98 -10.95 21.07 4.15
CA SER A 98 -10.45 21.54 5.44
C SER A 98 -8.92 21.40 5.53
N GLU A 99 -8.37 21.73 6.71
CA GLU A 99 -6.96 21.48 7.03
C GLU A 99 -6.68 19.97 7.07
N LEU A 100 -5.65 19.54 6.33
CA LEU A 100 -5.17 18.16 6.32
C LEU A 100 -3.72 18.10 6.82
N VAL A 101 -3.50 17.39 7.93
CA VAL A 101 -2.19 17.15 8.52
C VAL A 101 -1.68 15.79 8.09
N PHE A 102 -0.54 15.76 7.41
CA PHE A 102 0.17 14.51 7.11
C PHE A 102 1.14 14.19 8.25
N GLN A 103 0.76 13.25 9.13
CA GLN A 103 1.53 12.92 10.31
C GLN A 103 2.30 11.61 10.13
N VAL A 104 3.64 11.71 10.16
CA VAL A 104 4.53 10.55 10.18
C VAL A 104 5.02 10.30 11.61
N MET A 105 4.58 9.19 12.19
CA MET A 105 5.01 8.80 13.54
C MET A 105 6.37 8.09 13.49
N TRP A 106 7.34 8.67 14.19
CA TRP A 106 8.58 8.01 14.54
C TRP A 106 8.59 7.86 16.07
N LEU A 107 9.07 6.73 16.61
CA LEU A 107 9.32 6.61 18.04
C LEU A 107 10.41 7.62 18.43
N VAL A 108 10.08 8.55 19.32
CA VAL A 108 11.08 9.34 20.08
C VAL A 108 11.58 8.53 21.27
#